data_AF-A0A1F8DI99-F1
#
_entry.id   AF-A0A1F8DI99-F1
#
_cell.length_a   1.000
_cell.length_b   1.000
_cell.length_c   1.000
_cell.angle_alpha   90.00
_cell.angle_beta   90.00
_cell.angle_gamma   90.00
#
_symmetry.space_group_name_H-M   'P 1'
#
loop_
_entity.id
_entity.type
_entity.pdbx_description
1 polymer ?
#
loop_
_entity_poly.entity_id
_entity_poly.type
_entity_poly.pdbx_seq_one_letter_code
_entity_poly.pdbx_strand_id
1 'polypeptide(L)' 'MKSIAARLNNITGQIEGVKKMVDRQTDCLQVLTQLKAIKSAVGSVMDTVIEEQFNTCMKSLKKEDKDLLVNIKSYVKTN' A
#
# COMPACT_ATOMS: atom_id res chain seq x y z
N MET A 1 -0.69 -5.02 17.69
CA MET A 1 -0.87 -4.46 16.32
C MET A 1 0.06 -5.23 15.38
N LYS A 2 -0.37 -5.63 14.16
CA LYS A 2 0.50 -6.37 13.22
C LYS A 2 1.59 -5.46 12.66
N SER A 3 2.83 -5.96 12.55
CA SER A 3 3.96 -5.20 11.97
C SER A 3 3.75 -4.88 10.49
N ILE A 4 4.46 -3.87 9.97
CA ILE A 4 4.47 -3.53 8.54
C ILE A 4 4.80 -4.78 7.69
N ALA A 5 5.82 -5.55 8.10
CA ALA A 5 6.18 -6.81 7.43
C ALA A 5 5.02 -7.82 7.41
N ALA A 6 4.29 -7.99 8.52
CA ALA A 6 3.14 -8.88 8.58
C ALA A 6 1.97 -8.39 7.70
N ARG A 7 1.80 -7.07 7.53
CA ARG A 7 0.80 -6.50 6.61
C ARG A 7 1.18 -6.73 5.15
N LEU A 8 2.45 -6.52 4.80
CA LEU A 8 2.98 -6.81 3.47
C LEU A 8 2.82 -8.28 3.09
N ASN A 9 3.09 -9.21 4.01
CA ASN A 9 2.87 -10.64 3.78
C ASN A 9 1.40 -10.97 3.44
N ASN A 10 0.43 -10.30 4.07
CA ASN A 10 -0.98 -10.49 3.73
C ASN A 10 -1.29 -9.96 2.33
N ILE A 11 -0.74 -8.78 1.97
CA ILE A 11 -0.92 -8.19 0.63
C ILE A 11 -0.34 -9.12 -0.45
N THR A 12 0.84 -9.70 -0.22
CA THR A 12 1.43 -10.70 -1.12
C THR A 12 0.49 -11.89 -1.33
N GLY A 13 -0.11 -12.41 -0.25
CA GLY A 13 -1.11 -13.48 -0.34
C GLY A 13 -2.36 -13.09 -1.13
N GLN A 14 -2.83 -11.85 -0.99
CA GLN A 14 -3.97 -11.33 -1.76
C GLN A 14 -3.63 -11.23 -3.25
N ILE A 15 -2.45 -10.71 -3.60
CA ILE A 15 -1.98 -10.61 -5.00
C ILE A 15 -1.90 -12.00 -5.63
N GLU A 16 -1.33 -12.97 -4.92
CA GLU A 16 -1.24 -14.36 -5.41
C GLU A 16 -2.63 -15.00 -5.57
N GLY A 17 -3.58 -14.66 -4.68
CA GLY A 17 -4.98 -15.03 -4.82
C GLY A 17 -5.61 -14.48 -6.09
N VAL A 18 -5.45 -13.18 -6.36
CA VAL A 18 -5.97 -12.53 -7.57
C VAL A 18 -5.36 -13.12 -8.83
N LYS A 19 -4.06 -13.41 -8.84
CA LYS A 19 -3.40 -14.07 -9.97
C LYS A 19 -4.08 -15.39 -10.32
N LYS A 20 -4.34 -16.25 -9.32
CA LYS A 20 -5.07 -17.52 -9.51
C LYS A 20 -6.51 -17.30 -9.98
N MET A 21 -7.18 -16.24 -9.54
CA MET A 21 -8.54 -15.92 -10.00
C MET A 21 -8.56 -15.57 -11.49
N VAL A 22 -7.58 -14.79 -11.95
CA VAL A 22 -7.42 -14.43 -13.36
C VAL A 22 -7.12 -15.67 -14.21
N ASP A 23 -6.18 -16.52 -13.77
CA ASP A 23 -5.82 -17.76 -14.48
C ASP A 23 -7.03 -18.72 -14.62
N ARG A 24 -7.94 -18.69 -13.64
CA ARG A 24 -9.17 -19.51 -13.63
C ARG A 24 -10.36 -18.87 -14.33
N GLN A 25 -10.18 -17.72 -15.00
CA GLN A 25 -11.26 -16.95 -15.64
C GLN A 25 -12.43 -16.65 -14.68
N THR A 26 -12.10 -16.32 -13.43
CA THR A 26 -13.11 -15.95 -12.41
C THR A 26 -13.87 -14.69 -12.85
N ASP A 27 -15.12 -14.56 -12.39
CA ASP A 27 -15.96 -13.40 -12.64
C ASP A 27 -15.23 -12.05 -12.40
N CYS A 28 -15.42 -11.14 -13.34
CA CYS A 28 -14.73 -9.85 -13.38
C CYS A 28 -15.01 -9.00 -12.13
N LEU A 29 -16.26 -9.01 -11.64
CA LEU A 29 -16.62 -8.23 -10.46
C LEU A 29 -15.90 -8.74 -9.21
N GLN A 30 -15.72 -10.06 -9.09
CA GLN A 30 -14.95 -10.65 -7.99
C GLN A 30 -13.47 -10.24 -8.05
N VAL A 31 -12.85 -10.31 -9.23
CA VAL A 31 -11.45 -9.90 -9.42
C VAL A 31 -11.27 -8.41 -9.08
N LEU A 32 -12.14 -7.54 -9.58
CA LEU A 32 -12.11 -6.10 -9.28
C LEU A 32 -12.30 -5.80 -7.80
N THR A 33 -13.16 -6.57 -7.12
CA THR A 33 -13.38 -6.44 -5.67
C THR A 33 -12.10 -6.76 -4.89
N GLN A 34 -11.40 -7.83 -5.25
CA GLN A 34 -10.13 -8.19 -4.59
C GLN A 34 -9.02 -7.18 -4.89
N LEU A 35 -8.94 -6.68 -6.11
CA LEU A 35 -7.99 -5.60 -6.47
C LEU A 35 -8.25 -4.32 -5.67
N LYS A 36 -9.53 -3.96 -5.46
CA LYS A 36 -9.90 -2.83 -4.59
C LYS A 36 -9.45 -3.05 -3.14
N ALA A 37 -9.63 -4.26 -2.62
CA ALA A 37 -9.17 -4.62 -1.26
C ALA A 37 -7.64 -4.50 -1.13
N ILE A 38 -6.88 -4.97 -2.14
CA ILE A 38 -5.41 -4.81 -2.19
C ILE A 38 -5.03 -3.34 -2.19
N LYS A 39 -5.68 -2.51 -3.01
CA LYS A 39 -5.42 -1.05 -3.05
C LYS A 39 -5.59 -0.42 -1.67
N SER A 40 -6.69 -0.74 -0.97
CA SER A 40 -6.92 -0.24 0.39
C SER A 40 -5.89 -0.74 1.40
N ALA A 41 -5.48 -2.01 1.31
CA ALA A 41 -4.46 -2.57 2.20
C ALA A 41 -3.09 -1.90 2.00
N VAL A 42 -2.70 -1.65 0.75
CA VAL A 42 -1.47 -0.90 0.41
C VAL A 42 -1.54 0.52 0.94
N GLY A 43 -2.67 1.21 0.78
CA GLY A 43 -2.88 2.55 1.34
C GLY A 43 -2.64 2.60 2.86
N SER A 44 -3.25 1.66 3.60
CA SER A 44 -3.05 1.57 5.05
C SER A 44 -1.60 1.30 5.47
N VAL A 45 -0.85 0.50 4.69
CA VAL A 45 0.58 0.29 4.95
C VAL A 45 1.37 1.56 4.68
N MET A 46 1.06 2.29 3.61
CA MET A 46 1.69 3.57 3.29
C MET A 46 1.47 4.59 4.41
N ASP A 47 0.24 4.71 4.93
CA ASP A 47 -0.07 5.55 6.10
C ASP A 47 0.80 5.18 7.31
N THR A 48 0.85 3.89 7.62
CA THR A 48 1.64 3.39 8.77
C THR A 48 3.12 3.71 8.62
N VAL A 49 3.69 3.50 7.43
CA VAL A 49 5.10 3.80 7.14
C VAL A 49 5.39 5.30 7.26
N ILE A 50 4.47 6.15 6.78
CA ILE A 50 4.58 7.59 6.98
C ILE A 50 4.53 7.90 8.48
N GLU A 51 3.53 7.45 9.22
CA GLU A 51 3.43 7.76 10.66
C GLU A 51 4.65 7.29 11.47
N GLU A 52 5.13 6.07 11.23
CA GLU A 52 6.21 5.46 12.02
C GLU A 52 7.62 5.89 11.57
N GLN A 53 7.83 6.16 10.27
CA GLN A 53 9.16 6.39 9.70
C GLN A 53 9.35 7.76 9.04
N PHE A 54 8.34 8.63 8.97
CA PHE A 54 8.46 9.91 8.25
C PHE A 54 9.59 10.80 8.75
N ASN A 55 9.82 10.89 10.06
CA ASN A 55 10.93 11.68 10.61
C ASN A 55 12.30 11.09 10.27
N THR A 56 12.41 9.78 10.17
CA THR A 56 13.67 9.08 9.80
C THR A 56 13.90 9.20 8.29
N CYS A 57 12.87 9.00 7.48
CA CYS A 57 12.90 9.17 6.03
C CYS A 57 13.24 10.62 5.66
N MET A 58 12.62 11.63 6.30
CA MET A 58 12.98 13.03 6.10
C MET A 58 14.44 13.34 6.43
N LYS A 59 15.06 12.65 7.40
CA LYS A 59 16.47 12.91 7.76
C LYS A 59 17.45 12.35 6.73
N SER A 60 17.10 11.25 6.06
CA SER A 60 17.97 10.59 5.07
C SER A 60 17.77 11.10 3.63
N LEU A 61 16.69 11.84 3.37
CA LEU A 61 16.37 12.31 2.02
C LEU A 61 17.10 13.58 1.62
N LYS A 62 17.46 13.65 0.33
CA LYS A 62 17.95 14.87 -0.32
C LYS A 62 16.82 15.88 -0.41
N LYS A 63 17.16 17.16 -0.58
CA LYS A 63 16.19 18.27 -0.57
C LYS A 63 15.06 18.07 -1.60
N GLU A 64 15.40 17.53 -2.76
CA GLU A 64 14.49 17.24 -3.88
C GLU A 64 13.44 16.18 -3.53
N ASP A 65 13.83 15.13 -2.79
CA ASP A 65 12.93 14.05 -2.40
C ASP A 65 12.03 14.41 -1.21
N LYS A 66 12.42 15.43 -0.42
CA LYS A 66 11.60 15.94 0.70
C LYS A 66 10.32 16.60 0.20
N ASP A 67 10.39 17.37 -0.89
CA ASP A 67 9.23 18.04 -1.47
C ASP A 67 8.23 17.01 -2.02
N LEU A 68 8.73 15.90 -2.60
CA LEU A 68 7.92 14.78 -3.03
C LEU A 68 7.21 14.08 -1.86
N LEU A 69 7.91 13.83 -0.74
CA LEU A 69 7.33 13.22 0.45
C LEU A 69 6.26 14.09 1.13
N VAL A 70 6.47 15.41 1.18
CA VAL A 70 5.47 16.35 1.72
C VAL A 70 4.17 16.27 0.91
N ASN A 71 4.28 16.18 -0.42
CA ASN A 71 3.13 16.02 -1.31
C ASN A 71 2.46 14.64 -1.14
N ILE A 72 3.23 13.57 -0.94
CA ILE A 72 2.68 12.24 -0.65
C ILE A 72 1.80 12.28 0.61
N LYS A 73 2.26 12.90 1.71
CA LYS A 73 1.46 13.03 2.95
C LYS A 73 0.11 13.73 2.73
N SER A 74 0.05 14.74 1.86
CA SER A 74 -1.22 15.38 1.47
C SER A 74 -2.09 14.49 0.59
N TYR A 75 -1.49 13.68 -0.27
CA TYR A 75 -2.20 12.80 -1.20
C TYR A 75 -2.84 11.61 -0.49
N VAL A 76 -2.17 11.05 0.53
CA VAL A 76 -2.74 9.93 1.31
C VAL A 76 -3.92 10.37 2.18
N LYS A 77 -3.94 11.60 2.68
CA LYS A 77 -5.05 12.12 3.52
C LYS A 77 -6.34 12.44 2.76
N THR A 78 -6.30 12.47 1.43
CA THR A 78 -7.40 13.02 0.60
C THR A 78 -8.15 11.94 -0.21
N ASN A 79 -7.71 10.67 -0.16
CA ASN A 79 -8.36 9.51 -0.79
C ASN A 79 -8.48 8.33 0.18
#